data_AF-A0A7V0UAY6-F1
#
_entry.id   AF-A0A7V0UAY6-F1
#
_cell.length_a   1.000
_cell.length_b   1.000
_cell.length_c   1.000
_cell.angle_alpha   90.00
_cell.angle_beta   90.00
_cell.angle_gamma   90.00
#
_symmetry.space_group_name_H-M   'P 1'
#
loop_
_entity.id
_entity.type
_entity.pdbx_description
1 polymer ?
#
loop_
_entity_poly.entity_id
_entity_poly.type
_entity_poly.pdbx_seq_one_letter_code
_entity_poly.pdbx_strand_id
1 'polypeptide(L)'
;MSYDVFSLTEGRIGKNLFRMTLGMLIGHISMTLFNITDTYFVSKLGTQELAAMGFTFPFIALVNHFIFGIGIGSGALIARSIGQNNEKKVKQYTTHCLYLVIAVGMLISFFGIIFARDIFIFFNAKGETLDLVLSYMYVWL
;
A
#
# COMPACT_ATOMS: atom_id res chain seq x y z
N MET A 1 3.18 -31.82 -7.11
CA MET A 1 3.20 -30.77 -8.15
C MET A 1 4.26 -29.78 -7.72
N SER A 2 5.48 -29.96 -8.24
CA SER A 2 6.68 -29.25 -7.79
C SER A 2 6.58 -27.79 -8.25
N TYR A 3 6.51 -26.86 -7.31
CA TYR A 3 6.67 -25.45 -7.65
C TYR A 3 8.15 -25.24 -7.99
N ASP A 4 8.47 -25.21 -9.28
CA ASP A 4 9.77 -24.75 -9.83
C ASP A 4 9.91 -23.22 -9.69
N VAL A 5 9.63 -22.71 -8.49
CA VAL A 5 9.91 -21.32 -8.12
C VAL A 5 11.29 -21.34 -7.50
N PHE A 6 12.31 -21.15 -8.34
CA PHE A 6 13.72 -20.90 -8.00
C PHE A 6 14.07 -21.05 -6.52
N SER A 7 14.71 -22.16 -6.13
CA SER A 7 15.23 -22.37 -4.78
C SER A 7 16.19 -21.23 -4.40
N LEU A 8 15.69 -20.21 -3.72
CA LEU A 8 16.46 -19.04 -3.26
C LEU A 8 17.46 -19.41 -2.15
N THR A 9 17.34 -20.64 -1.63
CA THR A 9 18.21 -21.26 -0.64
C THR A 9 19.40 -22.00 -1.25
N GLU A 10 19.47 -22.12 -2.58
CA GLU A 10 20.56 -22.82 -3.28
C GLU A 10 21.35 -21.85 -4.19
N GLY A 11 22.69 -21.95 -4.15
CA GLY A 11 23.61 -21.16 -4.98
C GLY A 11 24.32 -19.99 -4.28
N ARG A 12 25.04 -19.16 -5.06
CA ARG A 12 25.82 -18.02 -4.54
C ARG A 12 24.89 -16.88 -4.11
N ILE A 13 24.80 -16.65 -2.80
CA ILE A 13 23.99 -15.61 -2.14
C ILE A 13 24.05 -14.26 -2.86
N GLY A 14 25.25 -13.78 -3.19
CA GLY A 14 25.43 -12.47 -3.84
C GLY A 14 24.77 -12.35 -5.23
N LYS A 15 24.77 -13.42 -6.04
CA LYS A 15 24.16 -13.40 -7.38
C LYS A 15 22.63 -13.44 -7.29
N ASN A 16 22.09 -14.25 -6.37
CA ASN A 16 20.65 -14.36 -6.16
C ASN A 16 20.09 -13.06 -5.58
N LEU A 17 20.75 -12.49 -4.57
CA LEU A 17 20.38 -11.22 -3.98
C LEU A 17 20.40 -10.10 -5.01
N PHE A 18 21.48 -9.97 -5.80
CA PHE A 18 21.58 -8.95 -6.84
C PHE A 18 20.44 -9.06 -7.87
N ARG A 19 20.10 -10.28 -8.31
CA ARG A 19 19.02 -10.51 -9.28
C ARG A 19 17.64 -10.17 -8.70
N MET A 20 17.38 -10.52 -7.44
CA MET A 20 16.13 -10.18 -6.75
C MET A 20 16.00 -8.66 -6.57
N THR A 21 17.06 -8.03 -6.04
CA THR A 21 17.09 -6.58 -5.83
C THR A 21 16.90 -5.82 -7.14
N LEU A 22 17.52 -6.28 -8.24
CA LEU A 22 17.34 -5.65 -9.55
C LEU A 22 15.89 -5.74 -10.04
N GLY A 23 15.24 -6.91 -9.87
CA GLY A 23 13.81 -7.08 -10.19
C GLY A 23 12.91 -6.19 -9.34
N MET A 24 13.16 -6.11 -8.03
CA MET A 24 12.42 -5.24 -7.12
C MET A 24 12.61 -3.75 -7.45
N LEU A 25 13.83 -3.35 -7.80
CA LEU A 25 14.17 -1.98 -8.22
C LEU A 25 13.35 -1.55 -9.43
N ILE A 26 13.30 -2.39 -10.47
CA ILE A 26 12.52 -2.11 -11.68
C ILE A 26 11.04 -1.90 -11.32
N GLY A 27 10.46 -2.80 -10.50
CA GLY A 27 9.08 -2.67 -10.05
C GLY A 27 8.83 -1.38 -9.27
N HIS A 28 9.74 -1.02 -8.38
CA HIS A 28 9.61 0.20 -7.57
C HIS A 28 9.77 1.47 -8.43
N ILE A 29 10.68 1.48 -9.40
CA ILE A 29 10.84 2.58 -10.36
C ILE A 29 9.57 2.77 -11.19
N SER A 30 8.97 1.68 -11.69
CA SER A 30 7.70 1.73 -12.41
C SER A 30 6.57 2.31 -11.55
N MET A 31 6.50 1.91 -10.28
CA MET A 31 5.51 2.45 -9.35
C MET A 31 5.73 3.95 -9.09
N THR A 32 6.96 4.40 -8.93
CA THR A 32 7.29 5.82 -8.76
C THR A 32 6.94 6.64 -10.01
N LEU A 33 7.27 6.15 -11.21
CA LEU A 33 6.89 6.78 -12.48
C LEU A 33 5.37 6.92 -12.62
N PHE A 34 4.62 5.91 -12.20
CA PHE A 34 3.16 5.96 -12.15
C PHE A 34 2.68 7.08 -11.21
N ASN A 35 3.20 7.15 -9.99
CA ASN A 35 2.83 8.21 -9.03
C ASN A 35 3.11 9.63 -9.55
N ILE A 36 4.26 9.83 -10.23
CA ILE A 36 4.61 11.12 -10.84
C ILE A 36 3.64 11.45 -11.98
N THR A 37 3.33 10.47 -12.81
CA THR A 37 2.45 10.64 -13.97
C THR A 37 1.02 10.96 -13.52
N ASP A 38 0.50 10.24 -12.52
CA ASP A 38 -0.81 10.49 -11.91
C ASP A 38 -0.90 11.92 -11.34
N THR A 39 0.09 12.31 -10.53
CA THR A 39 0.17 13.66 -9.97
C THR A 39 0.26 14.72 -11.08
N TYR A 40 0.99 14.45 -12.17
CA TYR A 40 1.09 15.35 -13.32
C TYR A 40 -0.26 15.56 -14.02
N PHE A 41 -1.02 14.49 -14.26
CA PHE A 41 -2.36 14.61 -14.85
C PHE A 41 -3.32 15.35 -13.93
N VAL A 42 -3.31 15.08 -12.63
CA VAL A 42 -4.15 15.82 -11.67
C VAL A 42 -3.75 17.30 -11.58
N SER A 43 -2.45 17.62 -11.65
CA SER A 43 -1.98 19.01 -11.68
C SER A 43 -2.51 19.81 -12.88
N LYS A 44 -2.92 19.13 -13.96
CA LYS A 44 -3.52 19.77 -15.13
C LYS A 44 -5.02 20.02 -15.00
N LEU A 45 -5.69 19.40 -14.04
CA LEU A 45 -7.14 19.60 -13.82
C LEU A 45 -7.41 20.97 -13.21
N GLY A 46 -6.49 21.49 -12.39
CA GLY A 46 -6.53 22.86 -11.87
C GLY A 46 -5.82 22.98 -10.52
N THR A 47 -5.61 24.22 -10.07
CA THR A 47 -4.90 24.53 -8.83
C THR A 47 -5.70 24.09 -7.59
N GLN A 48 -7.03 24.09 -7.66
CA GLN A 48 -7.91 23.72 -6.55
C GLN A 48 -7.95 22.19 -6.34
N GLU A 49 -7.94 21.42 -7.43
CA GLU A 49 -7.92 19.96 -7.47
C GLU A 49 -6.58 19.43 -6.96
N LEU A 50 -5.47 20.05 -7.38
CA LEU A 50 -4.15 19.74 -6.85
C LEU A 50 -4.02 20.08 -5.36
N ALA A 51 -4.59 21.21 -4.93
CA ALA A 51 -4.61 21.58 -3.51
C ALA A 51 -5.43 20.57 -2.69
N ALA A 52 -6.58 20.13 -3.19
CA ALA A 52 -7.40 19.09 -2.55
C ALA A 52 -6.64 17.76 -2.40
N MET A 53 -5.92 17.31 -3.43
CA MET A 53 -5.03 16.15 -3.33
C MET A 53 -3.92 16.34 -2.29
N GLY A 54 -3.37 17.55 -2.17
CA GLY A 54 -2.39 17.88 -1.13
C GLY A 54 -2.95 17.70 0.29
N PHE A 55 -4.24 18.01 0.50
CA PHE A 55 -4.90 17.79 1.78
C PHE A 55 -5.17 16.32 2.08
N THR A 56 -5.43 15.48 1.07
CA THR A 56 -5.66 14.04 1.27
C THR A 56 -4.37 13.26 1.48
N PHE A 57 -3.22 13.78 1.01
CA PHE A 57 -1.94 13.08 1.05
C PHE A 57 -1.52 12.57 2.44
N PRO A 58 -1.59 13.34 3.55
CA PRO A 58 -1.23 12.83 4.88
C PRO A 58 -2.11 11.66 5.33
N PHE A 59 -3.39 11.68 4.98
CA PHE A 59 -4.34 10.62 5.31
C PHE A 59 -4.04 9.35 4.51
N ILE A 60 -3.87 9.48 3.19
CA ILE A 60 -3.49 8.37 2.30
C ILE A 60 -2.15 7.76 2.73
N ALA A 61 -1.19 8.61 3.09
CA ALA A 61 0.09 8.16 3.61
C ALA A 61 -0.09 7.35 4.90
N LEU A 62 -0.87 7.84 5.87
CA LEU A 62 -1.13 7.13 7.13
C LEU A 62 -1.69 5.73 6.88
N VAL A 63 -2.71 5.60 6.02
CA VAL A 63 -3.31 4.31 5.67
C VAL A 63 -2.30 3.38 4.99
N ASN A 64 -1.51 3.90 4.04
CA ASN A 64 -0.45 3.12 3.40
C ASN A 64 0.58 2.58 4.39
N HIS A 65 0.92 3.33 5.44
CA HIS A 65 1.85 2.85 6.48
C HIS A 65 1.27 1.65 7.25
N PHE A 66 -0.04 1.63 7.55
CA PHE A 66 -0.67 0.47 8.16
C PHE A 66 -0.62 -0.76 7.25
N ILE A 67 -0.93 -0.58 5.96
CA ILE A 67 -0.90 -1.64 4.96
C ILE A 67 0.53 -2.20 4.82
N PHE A 68 1.53 -1.33 4.69
CA PHE A 68 2.93 -1.73 4.60
C PHE A 68 3.41 -2.41 5.88
N GLY A 69 3.00 -1.93 7.06
CA GLY A 69 3.35 -2.57 8.34
C GLY A 69 2.87 -4.02 8.40
N ILE A 70 1.62 -4.26 8.01
CA ILE A 70 1.05 -5.61 7.93
C ILE A 70 1.77 -6.46 6.88
N GLY A 71 2.03 -5.89 5.69
CA GLY A 71 2.69 -6.59 4.59
C GLY A 71 4.11 -7.02 4.93
N ILE A 72 4.92 -6.12 5.50
CA ILE A 72 6.30 -6.39 5.91
C ILE A 72 6.32 -7.40 7.06
N GLY A 73 5.48 -7.20 8.08
CA GLY A 73 5.42 -8.10 9.25
C GLY A 73 5.00 -9.52 8.88
N SER A 74 3.95 -9.65 8.06
CA SER A 74 3.47 -10.95 7.58
C SER A 74 4.46 -11.60 6.62
N GLY A 75 5.09 -10.81 5.75
CA GLY A 75 6.14 -11.26 4.84
C GLY A 75 7.31 -11.90 5.59
N ALA A 76 7.74 -11.32 6.72
CA ALA A 76 8.81 -11.89 7.55
C ALA A 76 8.42 -13.25 8.15
N LEU A 77 7.18 -13.41 8.63
CA LEU A 77 6.67 -14.68 9.17
C LEU A 77 6.55 -15.76 8.09
N ILE A 78 6.09 -15.39 6.90
CA ILE A 78 5.99 -16.27 5.74
C ILE A 78 7.37 -16.70 5.29
N ALA A 79 8.31 -15.76 5.11
CA ALA A 79 9.70 -16.04 4.71
C ALA A 79 10.39 -17.00 5.68
N ARG A 80 10.22 -16.81 6.99
CA ARG A 80 10.74 -17.73 8.01
C ARG A 80 10.13 -19.13 7.88
N SER A 81 8.85 -19.23 7.59
CA SER A 81 8.15 -20.51 7.45
C SER A 81 8.55 -21.26 6.18
N ILE A 82 8.81 -20.53 5.09
CA ILE A 82 9.40 -21.07 3.86
C ILE A 82 10.79 -21.65 4.16
N GLY A 83 11.65 -20.93 4.88
CA GLY A 83 12.97 -21.42 5.28
C GLY A 83 12.94 -22.66 6.19
N GLN A 84 11.83 -22.91 6.88
CA GLN A 84 11.60 -24.12 7.69
C GLN A 84 10.98 -25.28 6.90
N ASN A 85 10.78 -25.14 5.58
CA ASN A 85 10.06 -26.10 4.73
C ASN A 85 8.67 -26.49 5.27
N ASN A 86 8.01 -25.59 6.02
CA ASN A 86 6.72 -25.86 6.64
C ASN A 86 5.57 -25.27 5.80
N GLU A 87 5.20 -25.98 4.73
CA GLU A 87 4.16 -25.52 3.80
C GLU A 87 2.79 -25.29 4.46
N LYS A 88 2.46 -26.04 5.51
CA LYS A 88 1.20 -25.84 6.26
C LYS A 88 1.16 -24.46 6.89
N LYS A 89 2.25 -24.05 7.57
CA LYS A 89 2.36 -22.72 8.18
C LYS A 89 2.40 -21.62 7.13
N VAL A 90 3.07 -21.84 6.00
CA VAL A 90 3.07 -20.87 4.88
C VAL A 90 1.64 -20.61 4.40
N LYS A 91 0.85 -21.65 4.15
CA LYS A 91 -0.56 -21.48 3.73
C LYS A 91 -1.39 -20.76 4.80
N GLN A 92 -1.27 -21.16 6.06
CA GLN A 92 -2.00 -20.53 7.16
C GLN A 92 -1.67 -19.05 7.32
N TYR A 93 -0.39 -18.69 7.35
CA TYR A 93 0.03 -17.29 7.52
C TYR A 93 -0.35 -16.41 6.34
N THR A 94 -0.25 -16.91 5.12
CA THR A 94 -0.72 -16.19 3.93
C THR A 94 -2.23 -15.94 4.01
N THR A 95 -3.02 -16.96 4.36
CA THR A 95 -4.47 -16.82 4.50
C THR A 95 -4.85 -15.86 5.64
N HIS A 96 -4.21 -15.98 6.80
CA HIS A 96 -4.45 -15.07 7.93
C HIS A 96 -4.05 -13.63 7.60
N CYS A 97 -2.92 -13.42 6.93
CA CYS A 97 -2.51 -12.10 6.44
C CYS A 97 -3.57 -11.51 5.50
N LEU A 98 -4.09 -12.31 4.56
CA LEU A 98 -5.12 -11.84 3.63
C LEU A 98 -6.39 -11.40 4.37
N TYR A 99 -6.88 -12.21 5.31
CA TYR A 99 -8.03 -11.84 6.13
C TYR A 99 -7.76 -10.58 6.97
N LEU A 100 -6.55 -10.45 7.51
CA LEU A 100 -6.18 -9.29 8.33
C LEU A 100 -6.12 -8.02 7.50
N VAL A 101 -5.54 -8.06 6.29
CA VAL A 101 -5.52 -6.91 5.36
C VAL A 101 -6.94 -6.50 4.97
N ILE A 102 -7.80 -7.45 4.63
CA ILE A 102 -9.19 -7.18 4.28
C ILE A 102 -9.95 -6.57 5.47
N ALA A 103 -9.80 -7.15 6.67
CA ALA A 103 -10.46 -6.66 7.87
C ALA A 103 -9.99 -5.24 8.25
N VAL A 104 -8.68 -4.99 8.21
CA VAL A 104 -8.10 -3.67 8.48
C VAL A 104 -8.52 -2.67 7.40
N GLY A 105 -8.54 -3.07 6.13
CA GLY A 105 -9.01 -2.24 5.03
C GLY A 105 -10.47 -1.82 5.19
N MET A 106 -11.37 -2.76 5.49
CA MET A 106 -12.77 -2.44 5.78
C MET A 106 -12.92 -1.53 6.99
N LEU A 107 -12.14 -1.76 8.04
CA LEU A 107 -12.18 -0.97 9.25
C LEU A 107 -11.73 0.47 8.98
N ILE A 108 -10.62 0.65 8.27
CA ILE A 108 -10.11 1.97 7.85
C ILE A 108 -11.11 2.66 6.92
N SER A 109 -11.70 1.94 5.95
CA SER A 109 -12.70 2.50 5.03
C SER A 109 -13.94 2.98 5.80
N PHE A 110 -14.47 2.14 6.69
CA PHE A 110 -15.63 2.47 7.53
C PHE A 110 -15.37 3.69 8.42
N PHE A 111 -14.25 3.72 9.13
CA PHE A 111 -13.87 4.87 9.95
C PHE A 111 -13.56 6.10 9.10
N GLY A 112 -12.94 5.93 7.94
CA GLY A 112 -12.64 6.99 6.99
C GLY A 112 -13.92 7.68 6.51
N ILE A 113 -14.95 6.94 6.13
CA ILE A 113 -16.21 7.53 5.65
C ILE A 113 -16.91 8.33 6.75
N ILE A 114 -16.89 7.81 7.99
CA ILE A 114 -17.55 8.47 9.13
C ILE A 114 -16.79 9.72 9.58
N PHE A 115 -15.45 9.64 9.69
CA PHE A 115 -14.63 10.68 10.28
C PHE A 115 -13.94 11.61 9.26
N ALA A 116 -13.98 11.32 7.96
CA ALA A 116 -13.30 12.11 6.93
C ALA A 116 -13.67 13.60 7.04
N ARG A 117 -14.96 13.91 7.15
CA ARG A 117 -15.42 15.30 7.26
C ARG A 117 -14.81 16.04 8.45
N ASP A 118 -14.83 15.43 9.63
CA ASP A 118 -14.31 16.06 10.85
C ASP A 118 -12.78 16.20 10.80
N ILE A 119 -12.09 15.20 10.23
CA ILE A 119 -10.63 15.25 10.02
C ILE A 119 -10.29 16.41 9.08
N PHE A 120 -10.93 16.54 7.92
CA PHE A 120 -10.58 17.60 6.97
C PHE A 120 -11.00 19.00 7.44
N ILE A 121 -12.08 19.12 8.22
CA ILE A 121 -12.42 20.37 8.93
C ILE A 121 -11.33 20.73 9.95
N PHE A 122 -10.82 19.74 10.69
CA PHE A 122 -9.70 19.96 11.63
C PHE A 122 -8.41 20.40 10.92
N PHE A 123 -8.17 19.88 9.71
CA PHE A 123 -7.10 20.34 8.81
C PHE A 123 -7.38 21.72 8.17
N ASN A 124 -8.44 22.41 8.60
CA ASN A 124 -8.81 23.78 8.20
C ASN A 124 -9.28 23.88 6.73
N ALA A 125 -9.74 22.78 6.13
CA ALA A 125 -10.43 22.81 4.85
C ALA A 125 -11.80 23.48 5.01
N LYS A 126 -12.11 24.46 4.15
CA LYS A 126 -13.35 25.26 4.21
C LYS A 126 -13.98 25.41 2.84
N GLY A 127 -15.32 25.49 2.81
CA GLY A 127 -16.10 25.78 1.60
C GLY A 127 -15.89 24.73 0.50
N GLU A 128 -15.72 25.21 -0.73
CA GLU A 128 -15.60 24.40 -1.96
C GLU A 128 -14.42 23.40 -1.93
N THR A 129 -13.34 23.72 -1.22
CA THR A 129 -12.19 22.80 -1.04
C THR A 129 -12.55 21.58 -0.19
N LEU A 130 -13.43 21.72 0.81
CA LEU A 130 -13.85 20.59 1.65
C LEU A 130 -14.71 19.61 0.83
N ASP A 131 -15.59 20.12 -0.04
CA ASP A 131 -16.45 19.28 -0.87
C ASP A 131 -15.64 18.50 -1.92
N LEU A 132 -14.64 19.15 -2.53
CA LEU A 132 -13.70 18.48 -3.44
C LEU A 132 -12.90 17.38 -2.72
N VAL A 133 -12.32 17.68 -1.56
CA VAL A 133 -11.56 16.72 -0.77
C VAL A 133 -12.41 15.51 -0.36
N LEU A 134 -13.65 15.74 0.08
CA LEU A 134 -14.57 14.66 0.45
C LEU A 134 -14.97 13.81 -0.75
N SER A 135 -15.22 14.41 -1.91
CA SER A 135 -15.56 13.66 -3.13
C SER A 135 -14.42 12.72 -3.55
N TYR A 136 -13.18 13.19 -3.48
CA TYR A 136 -11.99 12.37 -3.72
C TYR A 136 -11.85 11.26 -2.67
N MET A 137 -12.03 11.60 -1.39
CA MET A 137 -11.83 10.65 -0.30
C MET A 137 -12.86 9.53 -0.26
N TYR A 138 -14.12 9.81 -0.57
CA TYR A 138 -15.16 8.77 -0.62
C TYR A 138 -15.00 7.81 -1.81
N VAL A 139 -14.36 8.25 -2.90
CA VAL A 139 -14.02 7.36 -4.02
C VAL A 139 -12.78 6.53 -3.70
N TRP A 140 -11.86 7.07 -2.90
CA TRP A 140 -10.61 6.41 -2.54
C TRP A 140 -10.77 5.38 -1.40
N LEU A 141 -11.63 5.66 -0.41
CA LEU A 141 -11.94 4.80 0.74
C LEU A 141 -12.79 3.59 0.35
#